data_AF-A0A2S0LZF4-F1
#
_entry.id   AF-A0A2S0LZF4-F1
#
_cell.length_a   1.000
_cell.length_b   1.000
_cell.length_c   1.000
_cell.angle_alpha   90.00
_cell.angle_beta   90.00
_cell.angle_gamma   90.00
#
_symmetry.space_group_name_H-M   'P 1'
#
loop_
_entity.id
_entity.type
_entity.pdbx_description
1 polymer ?
#
loop_
_entity_poly.entity_id
_entity_poly.type
_entity_poly.pdbx_seq_one_letter_code
_entity_poly.pdbx_strand_id
1 'polypeptide(L)'
;MVDAHAHIAASQAFGGGLRCGEPFAPGGIAEALADCPTHSGTGHFALLESVLGGTDLPGGNQGPPTFAQWPSHDSQLHEQAHYSGIERAWRGGLRVLNNHLVANRVLCEALVALGVPARTSCDEMAQLRHQVDYLDRMEAHIDAEHGGPGRGWFRIARSPEDVRAIAAEGKLAVTLGVEASEPFGCRVVDDAPRCTPEDIDRGLDEFASWGVSTVFPVHKFDNALGGARMDEELAGLAVNIGNKLGTQRFWETEPCAGPDADHAQPLASTPVADGLAAASSGAPAGAALPVYPEQPLCNVRGLTALGGHAIRGMMARGMVINIDHMGVKTAHRALDMAAEAGYTGLVVDHAWATQGNTRRVHEQGGFVAAFAWPADETDNFEVGFLEQWRTNTAGTIRPVDGYGWGSDVNGLAPLAEPRPSAASDPLVYPFTAPSGEVMDRWRFGDRVYDLNLDGVAQYGLYADWAADVLHRAGPDRAELERQLMGGAEAWTANWERARGGA
;
A
#
# COMPACT_ATOMS: atom_id res chain seq x y z
N MET A 1 18.19 1.29 -2.64
CA MET A 1 16.99 1.09 -1.81
C MET A 1 15.77 0.77 -2.66
N VAL A 2 14.74 0.18 -2.05
CA VAL A 2 13.44 -0.14 -2.68
C VAL A 2 12.29 0.34 -1.80
N ASP A 3 11.34 1.02 -2.42
CA ASP A 3 9.98 1.18 -1.92
C ASP A 3 9.16 0.06 -2.57
N ALA A 4 8.83 -0.95 -1.78
CA ALA A 4 8.22 -2.19 -2.23
C ALA A 4 6.70 -2.08 -2.36
N HIS A 5 6.09 -0.98 -1.90
CA HIS A 5 4.65 -0.78 -1.93
C HIS A 5 4.28 0.71 -1.94
N ALA A 6 3.74 1.22 -3.04
CA ALA A 6 3.27 2.59 -3.18
C ALA A 6 2.09 2.69 -4.17
N HIS A 7 1.28 3.75 -4.08
CA HIS A 7 0.19 4.00 -5.03
C HIS A 7 0.31 5.37 -5.72
N ILE A 8 1.39 5.56 -6.47
CA ILE A 8 1.63 6.82 -7.17
C ILE A 8 0.62 7.08 -8.31
N ALA A 9 -0.23 6.12 -8.68
CA ALA A 9 -1.32 6.31 -9.66
C ALA A 9 -2.73 6.39 -9.03
N ALA A 10 -2.84 6.44 -7.69
CA ALA A 10 -4.12 6.37 -6.97
C ALA A 10 -5.09 7.52 -7.29
N SER A 11 -4.63 8.64 -7.84
CA SER A 11 -5.52 9.73 -8.31
C SER A 11 -6.49 9.26 -9.40
N GLN A 12 -6.18 8.17 -10.10
CA GLN A 12 -7.04 7.55 -11.12
C GLN A 12 -7.87 6.37 -10.58
N ALA A 13 -7.59 5.95 -9.35
CA ALA A 13 -8.33 4.89 -8.66
C ALA A 13 -9.64 5.42 -8.06
N PHE A 14 -10.48 4.50 -7.60
CA PHE A 14 -11.77 4.76 -6.96
C PHE A 14 -12.69 5.66 -7.81
N GLY A 15 -12.69 5.45 -9.13
CA GLY A 15 -13.43 6.27 -10.10
C GLY A 15 -12.81 7.65 -10.36
N GLY A 16 -11.60 7.93 -9.86
CA GLY A 16 -10.86 9.18 -10.07
C GLY A 16 -11.44 10.39 -9.34
N GLY A 17 -12.36 10.17 -8.40
CA GLY A 17 -13.05 11.24 -7.65
C GLY A 17 -12.69 11.31 -6.18
N LEU A 18 -12.04 10.29 -5.63
CA LEU A 18 -11.74 10.21 -4.20
C LEU A 18 -10.64 11.20 -3.80
N ARG A 19 -9.57 11.28 -4.58
CA ARG A 19 -8.36 12.02 -4.18
C ARG A 19 -8.32 13.43 -4.75
N CYS A 20 -7.78 14.36 -3.97
CA CYS A 20 -7.48 15.70 -4.43
C CYS A 20 -6.04 15.81 -4.91
N GLY A 21 -5.87 16.30 -6.14
CA GLY A 21 -4.57 16.43 -6.77
C GLY A 21 -4.13 15.19 -7.54
N GLU A 22 -3.04 15.37 -8.27
CA GLU A 22 -2.44 14.37 -9.16
C GLU A 22 -0.90 14.44 -9.10
N PRO A 23 -0.19 13.32 -9.33
CA PRO A 23 1.27 13.28 -9.30
C PRO A 23 1.96 14.23 -10.27
N PHE A 24 1.30 14.63 -11.35
CA PHE A 24 1.80 15.58 -12.34
C PHE A 24 0.63 16.22 -13.12
N ALA A 25 0.89 17.36 -13.76
CA ALA A 25 0.00 17.95 -14.75
C ALA A 25 0.80 18.77 -15.77
N PRO A 26 0.34 18.93 -17.03
CA PRO A 26 1.03 19.73 -18.04
C PRO A 26 1.24 21.21 -17.65
N GLY A 27 0.35 21.81 -16.86
CA GLY A 27 0.50 23.16 -16.30
C GLY A 27 1.31 23.23 -15.01
N GLY A 28 1.97 22.13 -14.63
CA GLY A 28 2.86 22.05 -13.47
C GLY A 28 2.14 21.94 -12.13
N ILE A 29 2.90 22.14 -11.05
CA ILE A 29 2.47 21.89 -9.68
C ILE A 29 1.18 22.61 -9.25
N ALA A 30 0.94 23.83 -9.74
CA ALA A 30 -0.24 24.61 -9.40
C ALA A 30 -1.53 24.02 -10.00
N GLU A 31 -1.42 23.34 -11.15
CA GLU A 31 -2.52 22.57 -11.74
C GLU A 31 -2.62 21.19 -11.09
N ALA A 32 -1.49 20.50 -10.95
CA ALA A 32 -1.42 19.14 -10.43
C ALA A 32 -2.00 19.03 -9.01
N LEU A 33 -1.71 20.01 -8.15
CA LEU A 33 -2.11 20.01 -6.75
C LEU A 33 -3.15 21.11 -6.44
N ALA A 34 -3.94 21.54 -7.42
CA ALA A 34 -4.98 22.54 -7.18
C ALA A 34 -5.98 22.08 -6.09
N ASP A 35 -6.41 23.01 -5.24
CA ASP A 35 -7.38 22.72 -4.17
C ASP A 35 -8.72 22.19 -4.70
N CYS A 36 -9.26 21.19 -4.01
CA CYS A 36 -10.52 20.56 -4.40
C CYS A 36 -11.65 20.94 -3.42
N PRO A 37 -12.77 21.52 -3.89
CA PRO A 37 -13.89 21.93 -3.03
C PRO A 37 -14.54 20.80 -2.22
N THR A 38 -14.35 19.54 -2.61
CA THR A 38 -14.92 18.39 -1.90
C THR A 38 -14.28 18.15 -0.52
N HIS A 39 -13.06 18.63 -0.28
CA HIS A 39 -12.30 18.43 0.96
C HIS A 39 -12.26 19.68 1.86
N SER A 40 -12.92 20.77 1.45
CA SER A 40 -12.73 22.09 2.07
C SER A 40 -13.71 22.45 3.20
N GLY A 41 -14.34 21.48 3.87
CA GLY A 41 -15.43 21.76 4.82
C GLY A 41 -15.61 20.74 5.92
N THR A 42 -16.80 20.72 6.54
CA THR A 42 -17.22 19.74 7.56
C THR A 42 -18.39 18.88 7.07
N GLY A 43 -18.59 18.82 5.75
CA GLY A 43 -19.65 18.06 5.11
C GLY A 43 -19.38 16.55 5.09
N HIS A 44 -20.25 15.79 4.42
CA HIS A 44 -20.13 14.32 4.33
C HIS A 44 -18.77 13.82 3.82
N PHE A 45 -18.07 14.60 2.98
CA PHE A 45 -16.73 14.27 2.51
C PHE A 45 -15.64 14.46 3.54
N ALA A 46 -15.73 15.49 4.37
CA ALA A 46 -14.80 15.65 5.47
C ALA A 46 -15.00 14.56 6.51
N LEU A 47 -16.26 14.13 6.75
CA LEU A 47 -16.53 12.95 7.57
C LEU A 47 -15.96 11.68 6.94
N LEU A 48 -16.04 11.53 5.62
CA LEU A 48 -15.42 10.41 4.91
C LEU A 48 -13.90 10.45 5.05
N GLU A 49 -13.27 11.61 4.92
CA GLU A 49 -11.85 11.84 5.15
C GLU A 49 -11.45 11.54 6.59
N SER A 50 -12.28 11.90 7.57
CA SER A 50 -12.04 11.58 8.97
C SER A 50 -12.17 10.08 9.28
N VAL A 51 -13.18 9.40 8.70
CA VAL A 51 -13.46 7.98 8.96
C VAL A 51 -12.57 7.05 8.17
N LEU A 52 -12.36 7.30 6.87
CA LEU A 52 -11.50 6.49 6.00
C LEU A 52 -10.04 6.93 6.08
N GLY A 53 -9.81 8.23 6.25
CA GLY A 53 -8.48 8.84 6.17
C GLY A 53 -7.84 9.18 7.51
N GLY A 54 -8.54 8.95 8.64
CA GLY A 54 -8.02 9.28 9.98
C GLY A 54 -7.69 10.77 10.18
N THR A 55 -8.22 11.66 9.32
CA THR A 55 -7.84 13.08 9.31
C THR A 55 -8.72 13.90 10.27
N ASP A 56 -8.09 14.84 10.97
CA ASP A 56 -8.80 15.81 11.81
C ASP A 56 -9.71 16.72 10.97
N LEU A 57 -10.87 17.08 11.54
CA LEU A 57 -11.84 17.96 10.90
C LEU A 57 -11.58 19.44 11.23
N PRO A 58 -11.48 20.35 10.24
CA PRO A 58 -11.53 20.12 8.78
C PRO A 58 -10.17 19.70 8.17
N GLY A 59 -10.19 18.78 7.20
CA GLY A 59 -9.00 18.15 6.57
C GLY A 59 -8.11 19.03 5.68
N GLY A 60 -8.22 20.36 5.81
CA GLY A 60 -7.38 21.32 5.09
C GLY A 60 -7.79 21.55 3.63
N ASN A 61 -7.67 22.79 3.15
CA ASN A 61 -8.00 23.18 1.78
C ASN A 61 -7.00 24.17 1.17
N GLN A 62 -5.82 24.29 1.77
CA GLN A 62 -4.78 25.24 1.36
C GLN A 62 -3.54 24.47 0.91
N GLY A 63 -3.54 24.09 -0.36
CA GLY A 63 -2.42 23.52 -1.08
C GLY A 63 -1.53 24.61 -1.70
N PRO A 64 -1.18 24.52 -2.99
CA PRO A 64 -0.24 25.44 -3.62
C PRO A 64 -0.73 26.91 -3.61
N PRO A 65 0.19 27.88 -3.59
CA PRO A 65 1.64 27.71 -3.59
C PRO A 65 2.24 27.54 -2.18
N THR A 66 1.47 27.82 -1.12
CA THR A 66 1.98 27.89 0.26
C THR A 66 1.96 26.56 1.01
N PHE A 67 1.13 25.60 0.57
CA PHE A 67 0.93 24.29 1.21
C PHE A 67 0.74 24.43 2.73
N ALA A 68 -0.13 25.34 3.11
CA ALA A 68 -0.34 25.68 4.51
C ALA A 68 -1.01 24.55 5.30
N GLN A 69 -1.79 23.69 4.62
CA GLN A 69 -2.56 22.62 5.24
C GLN A 69 -2.30 21.24 4.63
N TRP A 70 -2.11 21.13 3.31
CA TRP A 70 -1.82 19.85 2.65
C TRP A 70 -0.72 20.03 1.59
N PRO A 71 0.00 18.95 1.22
CA PRO A 71 -0.06 17.61 1.82
C PRO A 71 0.55 17.59 3.24
N SER A 72 -0.01 16.73 4.09
CA SER A 72 0.41 16.42 5.47
C SER A 72 0.45 14.91 5.67
N HIS A 73 1.15 14.42 6.69
CA HIS A 73 1.35 12.97 6.89
C HIS A 73 0.05 12.21 7.20
N ASP A 74 -0.94 12.92 7.74
CA ASP A 74 -2.24 12.42 8.19
C ASP A 74 -3.39 12.69 7.19
N SER A 75 -3.10 13.25 6.01
CA SER A 75 -4.11 13.55 5.00
C SER A 75 -4.10 12.54 3.85
N GLN A 76 -4.95 11.51 3.99
CA GLN A 76 -4.94 10.35 3.09
C GLN A 76 -5.65 10.59 1.75
N LEU A 77 -6.56 11.57 1.70
CA LEU A 77 -7.32 11.91 0.50
C LEU A 77 -6.64 12.99 -0.37
N HIS A 78 -5.54 13.58 0.08
CA HIS A 78 -4.77 14.55 -0.70
C HIS A 78 -3.53 13.92 -1.35
N GLU A 79 -3.19 14.33 -2.58
CA GLU A 79 -2.04 13.81 -3.30
C GLU A 79 -0.72 14.06 -2.59
N GLN A 80 0.01 12.97 -2.31
CA GLN A 80 1.27 12.98 -1.57
C GLN A 80 2.45 12.49 -2.42
N ALA A 81 2.25 12.10 -3.69
CA ALA A 81 3.28 11.50 -4.54
C ALA A 81 3.56 12.30 -5.83
N HIS A 82 3.60 13.63 -5.74
CA HIS A 82 4.04 14.47 -6.86
C HIS A 82 5.44 14.05 -7.37
N TYR A 83 5.63 13.99 -8.69
CA TYR A 83 6.81 13.36 -9.32
C TYR A 83 8.15 13.97 -8.88
N SER A 84 8.18 15.26 -8.57
CA SER A 84 9.39 15.93 -8.06
C SER A 84 9.82 15.45 -6.67
N GLY A 85 8.86 14.99 -5.85
CA GLY A 85 9.14 14.35 -4.57
C GLY A 85 9.76 12.95 -4.79
N ILE A 86 9.21 12.19 -5.74
CA ILE A 86 9.77 10.90 -6.17
C ILE A 86 11.20 11.08 -6.71
N GLU A 87 11.46 12.14 -7.49
CA GLU A 87 12.80 12.48 -7.97
C GLU A 87 13.78 12.67 -6.81
N ARG A 88 13.38 13.39 -5.76
CA ARG A 88 14.24 13.59 -4.57
C ARG A 88 14.54 12.28 -3.86
N ALA A 89 13.55 11.40 -3.71
CA ALA A 89 13.79 10.06 -3.13
C ALA A 89 14.75 9.21 -3.99
N TRP A 90 14.61 9.25 -5.32
CA TRP A 90 15.53 8.61 -6.27
C TRP A 90 16.96 9.15 -6.13
N ARG A 91 17.14 10.47 -6.07
CA ARG A 91 18.44 11.11 -5.81
C ARG A 91 19.01 10.69 -4.45
N GLY A 92 18.16 10.40 -3.47
CA GLY A 92 18.54 9.91 -2.14
C GLY A 92 19.04 8.45 -2.10
N GLY A 93 18.78 7.68 -3.16
CA GLY A 93 19.25 6.28 -3.28
C GLY A 93 18.14 5.25 -3.53
N LEU A 94 16.90 5.68 -3.73
CA LEU A 94 15.82 4.82 -4.23
C LEU A 94 16.14 4.39 -5.68
N ARG A 95 16.02 3.08 -5.97
CA ARG A 95 16.30 2.52 -7.30
C ARG A 95 15.17 1.68 -7.86
N VAL A 96 14.34 1.11 -6.99
CA VAL A 96 13.11 0.41 -7.35
C VAL A 96 11.95 1.03 -6.58
N LEU A 97 10.87 1.35 -7.28
CA LEU A 97 9.59 1.76 -6.72
C LEU A 97 8.53 0.81 -7.27
N ASN A 98 7.89 0.03 -6.41
CA ASN A 98 6.83 -0.88 -6.83
C ASN A 98 5.47 -0.18 -6.67
N ASN A 99 4.91 0.29 -7.78
CA ASN A 99 3.61 0.95 -7.80
C ASN A 99 2.50 -0.09 -7.92
N HIS A 100 1.66 -0.21 -6.91
CA HIS A 100 0.45 -1.01 -6.94
C HIS A 100 -0.70 -0.24 -7.60
N LEU A 101 -1.18 -0.76 -8.73
CA LEU A 101 -2.42 -0.33 -9.36
C LEU A 101 -3.57 -0.70 -8.40
N VAL A 102 -4.27 0.30 -7.86
CA VAL A 102 -5.22 0.09 -6.76
C VAL A 102 -6.66 0.27 -7.22
N ALA A 103 -7.57 -0.57 -6.75
CA ALA A 103 -8.99 -0.43 -7.05
C ALA A 103 -9.86 -1.02 -5.94
N ASN A 104 -10.99 -0.36 -5.69
CA ASN A 104 -12.05 -0.87 -4.84
C ASN A 104 -13.41 -0.43 -5.41
N ARG A 105 -14.15 -1.37 -5.99
CA ARG A 105 -15.45 -1.10 -6.61
C ARG A 105 -16.48 -0.59 -5.61
N VAL A 106 -16.55 -1.19 -4.42
CA VAL A 106 -17.55 -0.82 -3.41
C VAL A 106 -17.33 0.61 -2.95
N LEU A 107 -16.08 1.00 -2.69
CA LEU A 107 -15.74 2.38 -2.34
C LEU A 107 -16.09 3.35 -3.47
N CYS A 108 -15.75 3.02 -4.71
CA CYS A 108 -16.11 3.83 -5.89
C CYS A 108 -17.64 4.01 -6.02
N GLU A 109 -18.40 2.93 -5.95
CA GLU A 109 -19.87 2.96 -6.04
C GLU A 109 -20.50 3.76 -4.88
N ALA A 110 -19.95 3.64 -3.67
CA ALA A 110 -20.38 4.41 -2.50
C ALA A 110 -20.12 5.92 -2.68
N LEU A 111 -18.95 6.30 -3.19
CA LEU A 111 -18.62 7.70 -3.51
C LEU A 111 -19.61 8.29 -4.52
N VAL A 112 -19.93 7.54 -5.58
CA VAL A 112 -20.92 7.93 -6.58
C VAL A 112 -22.31 8.11 -5.96
N ALA A 113 -22.71 7.19 -5.08
CA ALA A 113 -23.99 7.28 -4.38
C ALA A 113 -24.06 8.51 -3.44
N LEU A 114 -22.93 8.95 -2.89
CA LEU A 114 -22.79 10.16 -2.08
C LEU A 114 -22.66 11.45 -2.92
N GLY A 115 -22.69 11.35 -4.25
CA GLY A 115 -22.68 12.49 -5.16
C GLY A 115 -21.29 12.93 -5.63
N VAL A 116 -20.23 12.12 -5.43
CA VAL A 116 -18.94 12.34 -6.12
C VAL A 116 -19.06 11.84 -7.55
N PRO A 117 -18.90 12.70 -8.56
CA PRO A 117 -18.89 12.24 -9.94
C PRO A 117 -17.68 11.34 -10.17
N ALA A 118 -17.91 10.09 -10.58
CA ALA A 118 -16.84 9.26 -11.10
C ALA A 118 -16.39 9.78 -12.47
N ARG A 119 -15.07 9.95 -12.62
CA ARG A 119 -14.40 10.31 -13.88
C ARG A 119 -14.12 9.07 -14.72
N THR A 120 -13.94 7.92 -14.07
CA THR A 120 -13.70 6.61 -14.70
C THR A 120 -14.70 5.56 -14.19
N SER A 121 -14.70 4.38 -14.81
CA SER A 121 -15.57 3.27 -14.39
C SER A 121 -15.26 2.82 -12.95
N CYS A 122 -16.27 2.36 -12.21
CA CYS A 122 -16.05 1.64 -10.94
C CYS A 122 -15.67 0.17 -11.13
N ASP A 123 -15.68 -0.36 -12.36
CA ASP A 123 -15.11 -1.68 -12.67
C ASP A 123 -13.60 -1.69 -12.36
N GLU A 124 -13.15 -2.60 -11.49
CA GLU A 124 -11.76 -2.59 -11.01
C GLU A 124 -10.77 -2.80 -12.15
N MET A 125 -11.01 -3.77 -13.05
CA MET A 125 -10.10 -4.02 -14.19
C MET A 125 -10.01 -2.82 -15.14
N ALA A 126 -11.11 -2.07 -15.34
CA ALA A 126 -11.08 -0.81 -16.07
C ALA A 126 -10.26 0.28 -15.35
N GLN A 127 -10.33 0.36 -14.02
CA GLN A 127 -9.52 1.30 -13.24
C GLN A 127 -8.03 0.95 -13.30
N LEU A 128 -7.67 -0.34 -13.23
CA LEU A 128 -6.28 -0.78 -13.37
C LEU A 128 -5.73 -0.41 -14.76
N ARG A 129 -6.48 -0.64 -15.84
CA ARG A 129 -6.11 -0.21 -17.21
C ARG A 129 -5.85 1.30 -17.30
N HIS A 130 -6.72 2.10 -16.67
CA HIS A 130 -6.57 3.55 -16.65
C HIS A 130 -5.29 3.98 -15.91
N GLN A 131 -4.94 3.32 -14.82
CA GLN A 131 -3.71 3.61 -14.09
C GLN A 131 -2.45 3.22 -14.88
N VAL A 132 -2.48 2.13 -15.67
CA VAL A 132 -1.37 1.79 -16.58
C VAL A 132 -1.15 2.90 -17.60
N ASP A 133 -2.20 3.35 -18.28
CA ASP A 133 -2.14 4.48 -19.24
C ASP A 133 -1.67 5.77 -18.56
N TYR A 134 -2.10 6.02 -17.31
CA TYR A 134 -1.68 7.18 -16.54
C TYR A 134 -0.17 7.18 -16.24
N LEU A 135 0.40 6.04 -15.85
CA LEU A 135 1.84 5.89 -15.62
C LEU A 135 2.64 6.09 -16.90
N ASP A 136 2.17 5.54 -18.04
CA ASP A 136 2.82 5.76 -19.34
C ASP A 136 2.84 7.26 -19.70
N ARG A 137 1.76 8.01 -19.38
CA ARG A 137 1.74 9.48 -19.53
C ARG A 137 2.68 10.20 -18.58
N MET A 138 2.81 9.72 -17.33
CA MET A 138 3.74 10.28 -16.36
C MET A 138 5.19 10.12 -16.81
N GLU A 139 5.55 8.94 -17.31
CA GLU A 139 6.88 8.70 -17.91
C GLU A 139 7.12 9.64 -19.09
N ALA A 140 6.15 9.77 -20.01
CA ALA A 140 6.26 10.66 -21.16
C ALA A 140 6.37 12.14 -20.77
N HIS A 141 5.69 12.56 -19.70
CA HIS A 141 5.79 13.91 -19.16
C HIS A 141 7.19 14.19 -18.62
N ILE A 142 7.72 13.30 -17.77
CA ILE A 142 9.07 13.41 -17.21
C ILE A 142 10.11 13.40 -18.34
N ASP A 143 9.92 12.58 -19.36
CA ASP A 143 10.75 12.58 -20.57
C ASP A 143 10.75 13.92 -21.30
N ALA A 144 9.57 14.53 -21.50
CA ALA A 144 9.45 15.82 -22.15
C ALA A 144 10.22 16.91 -21.39
N GLU A 145 10.23 16.88 -20.05
CA GLU A 145 11.02 17.81 -19.22
C GLU A 145 12.53 17.56 -19.31
N HIS A 146 12.95 16.35 -19.69
CA HIS A 146 14.35 15.93 -19.71
C HIS A 146 14.93 15.77 -21.14
N GLY A 147 14.28 16.38 -22.13
CA GLY A 147 14.80 16.44 -23.50
C GLY A 147 14.21 15.41 -24.47
N GLY A 148 13.06 14.81 -24.13
CA GLY A 148 12.25 13.97 -25.01
C GLY A 148 12.25 12.48 -24.63
N PRO A 149 11.64 11.64 -25.48
CA PRO A 149 11.42 10.22 -25.19
C PRO A 149 12.71 9.48 -24.78
N GLY A 150 12.65 8.73 -23.69
CA GLY A 150 13.75 7.93 -23.15
C GLY A 150 14.85 8.72 -22.40
N ARG A 151 14.67 10.04 -22.20
CA ARG A 151 15.69 10.92 -21.61
C ARG A 151 15.50 11.23 -20.12
N GLY A 152 14.30 11.08 -19.58
CA GLY A 152 13.98 11.20 -18.15
C GLY A 152 14.58 10.11 -17.25
N TRP A 153 14.48 10.34 -15.94
CA TRP A 153 15.02 9.47 -14.90
C TRP A 153 14.04 8.36 -14.45
N PHE A 154 12.74 8.52 -14.73
CA PHE A 154 11.68 7.58 -14.37
C PHE A 154 11.47 6.58 -15.51
N ARG A 155 11.43 5.27 -15.21
CA ARG A 155 11.18 4.21 -16.20
C ARG A 155 10.28 3.12 -15.66
N ILE A 156 9.24 2.78 -16.41
CA ILE A 156 8.39 1.64 -16.11
C ILE A 156 9.12 0.36 -16.54
N ALA A 157 9.40 -0.51 -15.59
CA ALA A 157 10.01 -1.81 -15.81
C ALA A 157 8.92 -2.89 -15.91
N ARG A 158 8.92 -3.64 -17.02
CA ARG A 158 7.92 -4.67 -17.34
C ARG A 158 8.47 -6.09 -17.14
N SER A 159 9.75 -6.21 -16.79
CA SER A 159 10.43 -7.44 -16.44
C SER A 159 11.58 -7.18 -15.44
N PRO A 160 12.11 -8.21 -14.75
CA PRO A 160 13.27 -8.01 -13.89
C PRO A 160 14.53 -7.61 -14.67
N GLU A 161 14.65 -8.02 -15.94
CA GLU A 161 15.74 -7.57 -16.82
C GLU A 161 15.67 -6.06 -17.07
N ASP A 162 14.46 -5.50 -17.25
CA ASP A 162 14.26 -4.05 -17.35
C ASP A 162 14.72 -3.36 -16.07
N VAL A 163 14.37 -3.90 -14.89
CA VAL A 163 14.78 -3.33 -13.59
C VAL A 163 16.30 -3.23 -13.52
N ARG A 164 17.03 -4.29 -13.90
CA ARG A 164 18.50 -4.27 -13.92
C ARG A 164 19.05 -3.25 -14.91
N ALA A 165 18.51 -3.20 -16.12
CA ALA A 165 18.97 -2.28 -17.16
C ALA A 165 18.78 -0.82 -16.75
N ILE A 166 17.58 -0.48 -16.25
CA ILE A 166 17.22 0.86 -15.78
C ILE A 166 18.10 1.29 -14.61
N ALA A 167 18.25 0.43 -13.59
CA ALA A 167 19.07 0.74 -12.43
C ALA A 167 20.56 0.91 -12.79
N ALA A 168 21.07 0.14 -13.76
CA ALA A 168 22.44 0.27 -14.26
C ALA A 168 22.70 1.61 -15.00
N GLU A 169 21.66 2.19 -15.61
CA GLU A 169 21.70 3.55 -16.17
C GLU A 169 21.60 4.65 -15.09
N GLY A 170 21.47 4.27 -13.81
CA GLY A 170 21.28 5.20 -12.69
C GLY A 170 19.86 5.76 -12.58
N LYS A 171 18.90 5.25 -13.36
CA LYS A 171 17.49 5.69 -13.39
C LYS A 171 16.68 4.97 -12.30
N LEU A 172 15.46 5.46 -12.04
CA LEU A 172 14.48 4.80 -11.18
C LEU A 172 13.70 3.77 -12.00
N ALA A 173 13.73 2.50 -11.55
CA ALA A 173 12.87 1.45 -12.08
C ALA A 173 11.55 1.45 -11.32
N VAL A 174 10.45 1.65 -12.03
CA VAL A 174 9.09 1.60 -11.50
C VAL A 174 8.40 0.34 -11.98
N THR A 175 8.08 -0.57 -11.05
CA THR A 175 7.40 -1.82 -11.38
C THR A 175 5.92 -1.70 -11.11
N LEU A 176 5.13 -2.55 -11.76
CA LEU A 176 3.68 -2.56 -11.60
C LEU A 176 3.24 -3.72 -10.73
N GLY A 177 2.61 -3.41 -9.61
CA GLY A 177 1.83 -4.35 -8.82
C GLY A 177 0.33 -4.17 -9.06
N VAL A 178 -0.49 -5.10 -8.56
CA VAL A 178 -1.95 -4.96 -8.51
C VAL A 178 -2.43 -5.20 -7.09
N GLU A 179 -3.22 -4.26 -6.58
CA GLU A 179 -3.93 -4.37 -5.31
C GLU A 179 -5.40 -3.99 -5.47
N ALA A 180 -6.20 -5.00 -5.79
CA ALA A 180 -7.62 -4.84 -6.09
C ALA A 180 -8.43 -5.71 -5.12
N SER A 181 -9.61 -5.24 -4.69
CA SER A 181 -10.47 -6.02 -3.79
C SER A 181 -11.12 -7.21 -4.49
N GLU A 182 -11.45 -7.06 -5.77
CA GLU A 182 -12.16 -8.03 -6.61
C GLU A 182 -11.44 -8.21 -7.97
N PRO A 183 -10.15 -8.61 -7.99
CA PRO A 183 -9.38 -8.74 -9.23
C PRO A 183 -10.08 -9.71 -10.19
N PHE A 184 -10.00 -9.45 -11.49
CA PHE A 184 -10.66 -10.23 -12.54
C PHE A 184 -12.20 -10.21 -12.49
N GLY A 185 -12.78 -9.35 -11.65
CA GLY A 185 -14.22 -9.38 -11.33
C GLY A 185 -14.59 -10.52 -10.38
N CYS A 186 -13.61 -11.14 -9.71
CA CYS A 186 -13.78 -12.26 -8.79
C CYS A 186 -14.37 -11.84 -7.44
N ARG A 187 -15.54 -11.19 -7.48
CA ARG A 187 -16.35 -10.95 -6.30
C ARG A 187 -17.14 -12.19 -5.90
N VAL A 188 -17.52 -12.24 -4.62
CA VAL A 188 -18.44 -13.23 -4.07
C VAL A 188 -19.71 -12.51 -3.64
N VAL A 189 -20.89 -13.07 -3.91
CA VAL A 189 -22.17 -12.52 -3.47
C VAL A 189 -23.03 -13.67 -2.94
N ASP A 190 -23.40 -13.63 -1.67
CA ASP A 190 -24.10 -14.74 -0.99
C ASP A 190 -23.41 -16.09 -1.22
N ASP A 191 -22.10 -16.14 -1.00
CA ASP A 191 -21.20 -17.29 -1.24
C ASP A 191 -21.10 -17.79 -2.69
N ALA A 192 -21.81 -17.16 -3.63
CA ALA A 192 -21.68 -17.50 -5.04
C ALA A 192 -20.57 -16.66 -5.68
N PRO A 193 -19.52 -17.29 -6.25
CA PRO A 193 -18.50 -16.57 -7.01
C PRO A 193 -19.11 -15.95 -8.28
N ARG A 194 -18.61 -14.80 -8.68
CA ARG A 194 -19.03 -14.08 -9.89
C ARG A 194 -17.99 -14.09 -11.01
N CYS A 195 -16.99 -14.95 -10.88
CA CYS A 195 -15.98 -15.23 -11.89
C CYS A 195 -15.79 -16.74 -12.07
N THR A 196 -15.09 -17.09 -13.13
CA THR A 196 -14.72 -18.45 -13.53
C THR A 196 -13.19 -18.60 -13.56
N PRO A 197 -12.65 -19.83 -13.60
CA PRO A 197 -11.23 -20.05 -13.87
C PRO A 197 -10.75 -19.36 -15.16
N GLU A 198 -11.59 -19.32 -16.20
CA GLU A 198 -11.28 -18.66 -17.46
C GLU A 198 -11.20 -17.13 -17.35
N ASP A 199 -11.99 -16.53 -16.45
CA ASP A 199 -11.88 -15.09 -16.15
C ASP A 199 -10.57 -14.77 -15.43
N ILE A 200 -10.17 -15.64 -14.49
CA ILE A 200 -8.89 -15.54 -13.79
C ILE A 200 -7.73 -15.66 -14.77
N ASP A 201 -7.74 -16.67 -15.64
CA ASP A 201 -6.65 -16.88 -16.61
C ASP A 201 -6.52 -15.70 -17.58
N ARG A 202 -7.64 -15.20 -18.09
CA ARG A 202 -7.65 -14.01 -18.97
C ARG A 202 -7.14 -12.76 -18.24
N GLY A 203 -7.52 -12.57 -16.99
CA GLY A 203 -7.06 -11.44 -16.18
C GLY A 203 -5.58 -11.53 -15.84
N LEU A 204 -5.07 -12.73 -15.54
CA LEU A 204 -3.64 -12.97 -15.33
C LEU A 204 -2.83 -12.78 -16.62
N ASP A 205 -3.36 -13.18 -17.79
CA ASP A 205 -2.73 -12.90 -19.08
C ASP A 205 -2.68 -11.39 -19.36
N GLU A 206 -3.73 -10.67 -19.00
CA GLU A 206 -3.77 -9.22 -19.10
C GLU A 206 -2.74 -8.55 -18.18
N PHE A 207 -2.62 -8.99 -16.93
CA PHE A 207 -1.57 -8.52 -16.01
C PHE A 207 -0.16 -8.80 -16.56
N ALA A 208 0.07 -10.00 -17.11
CA ALA A 208 1.32 -10.33 -17.76
C ALA A 208 1.60 -9.43 -18.99
N SER A 209 0.57 -9.05 -19.74
CA SER A 209 0.71 -8.14 -20.89
C SER A 209 1.15 -6.72 -20.48
N TRP A 210 0.84 -6.30 -19.25
CA TRP A 210 1.32 -5.06 -18.65
C TRP A 210 2.66 -5.25 -17.91
N GLY A 211 3.24 -6.44 -17.89
CA GLY A 211 4.47 -6.69 -17.12
C GLY A 211 4.28 -6.51 -15.60
N VAL A 212 3.09 -6.83 -15.08
CA VAL A 212 2.84 -6.81 -13.63
C VAL A 212 3.80 -7.78 -12.92
N SER A 213 4.51 -7.27 -11.92
CA SER A 213 5.42 -8.04 -11.08
C SER A 213 4.69 -8.69 -9.91
N THR A 214 3.88 -7.93 -9.18
CA THR A 214 3.37 -8.31 -7.86
C THR A 214 1.84 -8.28 -7.85
N VAL A 215 1.18 -9.27 -7.27
CA VAL A 215 -0.28 -9.33 -7.22
C VAL A 215 -0.76 -9.66 -5.81
N PHE A 216 -1.72 -8.86 -5.32
CA PHE A 216 -2.56 -9.16 -4.16
C PHE A 216 -3.79 -9.94 -4.62
N PRO A 217 -3.93 -11.24 -4.27
CA PRO A 217 -5.11 -12.03 -4.63
C PRO A 217 -6.33 -11.69 -3.78
N VAL A 218 -6.09 -11.20 -2.57
CA VAL A 218 -7.09 -10.75 -1.60
C VAL A 218 -6.59 -9.45 -1.00
N HIS A 219 -7.48 -8.48 -0.88
CA HIS A 219 -7.21 -7.17 -0.29
C HIS A 219 -8.26 -6.87 0.80
N LYS A 220 -8.86 -5.67 0.83
CA LYS A 220 -9.79 -5.23 1.90
C LYS A 220 -11.07 -6.07 2.10
N PHE A 221 -11.49 -6.91 1.15
CA PHE A 221 -12.74 -7.66 1.27
C PHE A 221 -12.55 -9.15 1.06
N ASP A 222 -13.45 -9.94 1.64
CA ASP A 222 -13.69 -11.30 1.17
C ASP A 222 -14.08 -11.25 -0.30
N ASN A 223 -13.42 -12.09 -1.10
CA ASN A 223 -13.71 -12.19 -2.51
C ASN A 223 -13.87 -13.67 -2.91
N ALA A 224 -14.05 -13.95 -4.20
CA ALA A 224 -14.20 -15.32 -4.68
C ALA A 224 -12.90 -16.14 -4.57
N LEU A 225 -11.75 -15.51 -4.33
CA LEU A 225 -10.44 -16.15 -4.23
C LEU A 225 -10.09 -16.54 -2.79
N GLY A 226 -10.44 -15.73 -1.80
CA GLY A 226 -10.17 -16.04 -0.39
C GLY A 226 -10.77 -15.06 0.60
N GLY A 227 -10.54 -15.32 1.88
CA GLY A 227 -10.92 -14.43 2.98
C GLY A 227 -9.82 -13.43 3.30
N ALA A 228 -10.21 -12.19 3.60
CA ALA A 228 -9.31 -11.09 3.93
C ALA A 228 -8.91 -11.13 5.41
N ARG A 229 -7.71 -10.61 5.71
CA ARG A 229 -7.33 -10.21 7.05
C ARG A 229 -7.97 -8.87 7.31
N MET A 230 -8.83 -8.85 8.31
CA MET A 230 -9.71 -7.74 8.60
C MET A 230 -8.92 -6.48 9.00
N ASP A 231 -9.47 -5.31 8.71
CA ASP A 231 -9.03 -4.02 9.25
C ASP A 231 -9.54 -3.86 10.69
N GLU A 232 -8.82 -3.14 11.55
CA GLU A 232 -9.20 -2.92 12.96
C GLU A 232 -9.74 -1.52 13.22
N GLU A 233 -10.18 -1.28 14.45
CA GLU A 233 -10.67 0.01 14.91
C GLU A 233 -11.82 0.57 14.04
N LEU A 234 -11.98 1.89 13.98
CA LEU A 234 -13.06 2.53 13.24
C LEU A 234 -13.01 2.22 11.74
N ALA A 235 -11.80 2.10 11.17
CA ALA A 235 -11.60 1.67 9.80
C ALA A 235 -12.17 0.26 9.57
N GLY A 236 -11.93 -0.67 10.51
CA GLY A 236 -12.48 -2.02 10.51
C GLY A 236 -14.00 -2.07 10.38
N LEU A 237 -14.72 -1.23 11.13
CA LEU A 237 -16.17 -1.12 10.99
C LEU A 237 -16.58 -0.65 9.58
N ALA A 238 -15.93 0.38 9.05
CA ALA A 238 -16.23 0.92 7.73
C ALA A 238 -15.94 -0.12 6.63
N VAL A 239 -14.81 -0.82 6.70
CA VAL A 239 -14.43 -1.87 5.75
C VAL A 239 -15.38 -3.06 5.86
N ASN A 240 -15.82 -3.46 7.05
CA ASN A 240 -16.78 -4.56 7.22
C ASN A 240 -18.18 -4.21 6.65
N ILE A 241 -18.61 -2.94 6.74
CA ILE A 241 -19.80 -2.45 6.02
C ILE A 241 -19.57 -2.54 4.51
N GLY A 242 -18.39 -2.16 4.02
CA GLY A 242 -17.98 -2.35 2.63
C GLY A 242 -18.05 -3.82 2.21
N ASN A 243 -17.52 -4.73 3.03
CA ASN A 243 -17.59 -6.17 2.82
C ASN A 243 -19.05 -6.63 2.74
N LYS A 244 -19.94 -6.13 3.60
CA LYS A 244 -21.38 -6.41 3.54
C LYS A 244 -22.03 -5.90 2.26
N LEU A 245 -21.69 -4.69 1.81
CA LEU A 245 -22.22 -4.14 0.56
C LEU A 245 -21.74 -4.94 -0.66
N GLY A 246 -20.45 -5.31 -0.70
CA GLY A 246 -19.85 -6.09 -1.78
C GLY A 246 -20.32 -7.53 -1.81
N THR A 247 -20.37 -8.20 -0.66
CA THR A 247 -20.55 -9.65 -0.56
C THR A 247 -21.93 -10.11 -0.11
N GLN A 248 -22.76 -9.18 0.37
CA GLN A 248 -24.00 -9.44 1.11
C GLN A 248 -23.80 -10.12 2.47
N ARG A 249 -22.54 -10.23 2.95
CA ARG A 249 -22.20 -10.77 4.28
C ARG A 249 -21.23 -9.85 5.02
N PHE A 250 -21.39 -9.74 6.33
CA PHE A 250 -20.30 -9.24 7.16
C PHE A 250 -19.21 -10.32 7.25
N TRP A 251 -18.01 -9.98 7.71
CA TRP A 251 -17.02 -11.00 8.00
C TRP A 251 -17.55 -11.99 9.03
N GLU A 252 -17.38 -13.27 8.72
CA GLU A 252 -17.66 -14.36 9.64
C GLU A 252 -16.34 -14.83 10.23
N THR A 253 -16.29 -14.98 11.54
CA THR A 253 -15.06 -15.29 12.26
C THR A 253 -15.22 -16.51 13.16
N GLU A 254 -14.12 -17.22 13.37
CA GLU A 254 -14.00 -18.31 14.34
C GLU A 254 -12.72 -18.13 15.17
N PRO A 255 -12.59 -18.79 16.34
CA PRO A 255 -11.34 -18.80 17.08
C PRO A 255 -10.20 -19.36 16.22
N CYS A 256 -9.05 -18.68 16.22
CA CYS A 256 -7.86 -19.18 15.52
C CYS A 256 -7.34 -20.47 16.15
N ALA A 257 -6.92 -21.42 15.30
CA ALA A 257 -6.34 -22.70 15.75
C ALA A 257 -4.85 -22.60 16.13
N GLY A 258 -4.17 -21.54 15.69
CA GLY A 258 -2.72 -21.36 15.84
C GLY A 258 -2.35 -20.03 16.49
N PRO A 259 -1.05 -19.70 16.52
CA PRO A 259 -0.55 -18.46 17.11
C PRO A 259 -0.84 -17.22 16.26
N ASP A 260 -1.09 -17.40 14.96
CA ASP A 260 -1.48 -16.33 14.04
C ASP A 260 -2.96 -15.99 14.22
N ALA A 261 -3.27 -14.69 14.14
CA ALA A 261 -4.64 -14.17 14.20
C ALA A 261 -4.85 -13.04 13.19
N ASP A 262 -6.10 -12.91 12.70
CA ASP A 262 -6.51 -11.71 11.97
C ASP A 262 -6.72 -10.55 12.96
N HIS A 263 -6.76 -9.32 12.47
CA HIS A 263 -7.00 -8.18 13.35
C HIS A 263 -8.38 -8.22 13.99
N ALA A 264 -8.45 -7.70 15.21
CA ALA A 264 -9.71 -7.65 15.94
C ALA A 264 -10.66 -6.63 15.29
N GLN A 265 -11.94 -6.99 15.24
CA GLN A 265 -12.97 -6.02 14.89
C GLN A 265 -13.31 -5.14 16.11
N PRO A 266 -13.60 -3.84 15.92
CA PRO A 266 -13.79 -2.84 17.00
C PRO A 266 -14.98 -3.07 17.96
N LEU A 267 -15.67 -4.22 17.89
CA LEU A 267 -16.99 -4.42 18.48
C LEU A 267 -17.03 -5.42 19.64
N ALA A 268 -15.98 -5.44 20.46
CA ALA A 268 -16.17 -5.72 21.87
C ALA A 268 -15.41 -4.70 22.72
N SER A 269 -16.14 -4.14 23.70
CA SER A 269 -15.77 -3.15 24.74
C SER A 269 -15.57 -1.67 24.42
N THR A 270 -16.19 -1.10 23.37
CA THR A 270 -16.32 0.37 23.27
C THR A 270 -17.72 0.88 23.63
N PRO A 271 -17.87 2.07 24.25
CA PRO A 271 -19.17 2.74 24.41
C PRO A 271 -19.92 2.97 23.08
N VAL A 272 -19.17 2.99 21.97
CA VAL A 272 -19.69 3.03 20.60
C VAL A 272 -20.42 1.73 20.26
N ALA A 273 -19.89 0.57 20.65
CA ALA A 273 -20.53 -0.74 20.44
C ALA A 273 -21.87 -0.85 21.18
N ASP A 274 -21.98 -0.35 22.41
CA ASP A 274 -23.25 -0.31 23.16
C ASP A 274 -24.29 0.59 22.47
N GLY A 275 -23.87 1.74 21.95
CA GLY A 275 -24.72 2.66 21.20
C GLY A 275 -25.20 2.08 19.86
N LEU A 276 -24.32 1.39 19.13
CA LEU A 276 -24.62 0.73 17.86
C LEU A 276 -25.54 -0.47 18.05
N ALA A 277 -25.25 -1.33 19.04
CA ALA A 277 -26.08 -2.48 19.38
C ALA A 277 -27.49 -2.04 19.79
N ALA A 278 -27.60 -0.97 20.59
CA ALA A 278 -28.88 -0.35 20.93
C ALA A 278 -29.61 0.21 19.70
N ALA A 279 -28.90 0.90 18.80
CA ALA A 279 -29.47 1.46 17.57
C ALA A 279 -29.91 0.38 16.57
N SER A 280 -29.23 -0.78 16.54
CA SER A 280 -29.55 -1.90 15.65
C SER A 280 -30.56 -2.91 16.23
N SER A 281 -30.97 -2.76 17.48
CA SER A 281 -31.87 -3.69 18.20
C SER A 281 -33.27 -3.86 17.57
N GLY A 282 -33.63 -3.01 16.59
CA GLY A 282 -34.85 -3.09 15.79
C GLY A 282 -34.62 -3.14 14.28
N ALA A 283 -33.38 -3.33 13.82
CA ALA A 283 -33.06 -3.39 12.40
C ALA A 283 -33.61 -4.70 11.77
N PRO A 284 -34.05 -4.69 10.50
CA PRO A 284 -34.42 -5.91 9.78
C PRO A 284 -33.31 -6.97 9.86
N ALA A 285 -33.68 -8.25 9.86
CA ALA A 285 -32.70 -9.35 9.82
C ALA A 285 -31.72 -9.14 8.64
N GLY A 286 -30.43 -9.11 8.93
CA GLY A 286 -29.37 -8.81 7.95
C GLY A 286 -28.88 -7.37 7.89
N ALA A 287 -29.50 -6.45 8.65
CA ALA A 287 -29.05 -5.05 8.82
C ALA A 287 -28.46 -4.76 10.21
N ALA A 288 -28.54 -5.71 11.15
CA ALA A 288 -27.85 -5.61 12.44
C ALA A 288 -26.34 -5.75 12.25
N LEU A 289 -25.57 -4.89 12.91
CA LEU A 289 -24.11 -4.95 12.88
C LEU A 289 -23.64 -6.15 13.73
N PRO A 290 -22.67 -6.94 13.23
CA PRO A 290 -22.14 -8.09 13.97
C PRO A 290 -21.37 -7.64 15.22
N VAL A 291 -21.45 -8.44 16.27
CA VAL A 291 -20.63 -8.30 17.48
C VAL A 291 -19.61 -9.43 17.47
N TYR A 292 -18.33 -9.09 17.59
CA TYR A 292 -17.22 -10.05 17.56
C TYR A 292 -16.65 -10.24 18.97
N PRO A 293 -16.27 -11.47 19.37
CA PRO A 293 -15.71 -11.72 20.71
C PRO A 293 -14.28 -11.16 20.87
N GLU A 294 -13.92 -10.80 22.11
CA GLU A 294 -12.55 -10.37 22.51
C GLU A 294 -11.59 -11.56 22.64
N GLN A 295 -11.29 -12.20 21.52
CA GLN A 295 -10.32 -13.29 21.47
C GLN A 295 -9.64 -13.29 20.10
N PRO A 296 -8.49 -13.97 19.93
CA PRO A 296 -7.88 -14.14 18.62
C PRO A 296 -8.85 -14.80 17.63
N LEU A 297 -9.23 -14.05 16.60
CA LEU A 297 -10.21 -14.45 15.60
C LEU A 297 -9.56 -14.60 14.22
N CYS A 298 -10.06 -15.58 13.50
CA CYS A 298 -9.68 -15.86 12.13
C CYS A 298 -10.92 -15.80 11.27
N ASN A 299 -10.79 -15.22 10.08
CA ASN A 299 -11.81 -15.27 9.05
C ASN A 299 -12.17 -16.74 8.75
N VAL A 300 -13.47 -17.06 8.75
CA VAL A 300 -13.91 -18.43 8.44
C VAL A 300 -13.53 -18.82 7.01
N ARG A 301 -13.51 -17.84 6.09
CA ARG A 301 -13.15 -18.02 4.69
C ARG A 301 -11.64 -18.14 4.56
N GLY A 302 -11.19 -19.29 4.10
CA GLY A 302 -9.82 -19.50 3.62
C GLY A 302 -9.71 -19.34 2.11
N LEU A 303 -8.56 -19.72 1.57
CA LEU A 303 -8.33 -19.76 0.13
C LEU A 303 -9.32 -20.75 -0.53
N THR A 304 -10.06 -20.28 -1.54
CA THR A 304 -11.05 -21.10 -2.24
C THR A 304 -10.39 -21.96 -3.34
N ALA A 305 -11.18 -22.81 -4.02
CA ALA A 305 -10.69 -23.51 -5.21
C ALA A 305 -10.30 -22.55 -6.35
N LEU A 306 -11.04 -21.44 -6.51
CA LEU A 306 -10.69 -20.38 -7.46
C LEU A 306 -9.44 -19.62 -7.02
N GLY A 307 -9.29 -19.34 -5.72
CA GLY A 307 -8.05 -18.77 -5.18
C GLY A 307 -6.85 -19.67 -5.45
N GLY A 308 -6.99 -20.98 -5.22
CA GLY A 308 -5.95 -21.94 -5.56
C GLY A 308 -5.64 -21.98 -7.07
N HIS A 309 -6.65 -21.80 -7.93
CA HIS A 309 -6.44 -21.65 -9.38
C HIS A 309 -5.64 -20.39 -9.70
N ALA A 310 -6.01 -19.24 -9.12
CA ALA A 310 -5.28 -17.99 -9.27
C ALA A 310 -3.83 -18.11 -8.80
N ILE A 311 -3.58 -18.64 -7.59
CA ILE A 311 -2.22 -18.85 -7.05
C ILE A 311 -1.36 -19.66 -8.03
N ARG A 312 -1.88 -20.77 -8.57
CA ARG A 312 -1.16 -21.56 -9.60
C ARG A 312 -0.94 -20.78 -10.88
N GLY A 313 -1.93 -20.01 -11.33
CA GLY A 313 -1.82 -19.16 -12.51
C GLY A 313 -0.78 -18.06 -12.37
N MET A 314 -0.63 -17.48 -11.18
CA MET A 314 0.42 -16.50 -10.84
C MET A 314 1.81 -17.13 -10.85
N MET A 315 1.95 -18.30 -10.21
CA MET A 315 3.22 -19.06 -10.22
C MET A 315 3.65 -19.40 -11.65
N ALA A 316 2.73 -19.88 -12.48
CA ALA A 316 3.01 -20.24 -13.88
C ALA A 316 3.40 -19.04 -14.76
N ARG A 317 3.12 -17.81 -14.34
CA ARG A 317 3.49 -16.57 -15.04
C ARG A 317 4.67 -15.85 -14.38
N GLY A 318 5.25 -16.43 -13.33
CA GLY A 318 6.36 -15.84 -12.58
C GLY A 318 6.00 -14.52 -11.89
N MET A 319 4.75 -14.36 -11.46
CA MET A 319 4.29 -13.21 -10.68
C MET A 319 4.61 -13.40 -9.20
N VAL A 320 5.13 -12.36 -8.55
CA VAL A 320 5.32 -12.34 -7.11
C VAL A 320 3.95 -12.29 -6.42
N ILE A 321 3.67 -13.26 -5.56
CA ILE A 321 2.43 -13.35 -4.80
C ILE A 321 2.61 -12.54 -3.52
N ASN A 322 1.80 -11.50 -3.35
CA ASN A 322 1.73 -10.76 -2.11
C ASN A 322 0.77 -11.45 -1.13
N ILE A 323 1.20 -11.63 0.12
CA ILE A 323 0.43 -12.30 1.19
C ILE A 323 -0.14 -11.31 2.22
N ASP A 324 0.22 -10.04 2.16
CA ASP A 324 -0.44 -8.97 2.88
C ASP A 324 -1.95 -8.96 2.53
N HIS A 325 -2.76 -8.49 3.47
CA HIS A 325 -4.23 -8.54 3.43
C HIS A 325 -4.91 -9.91 3.31
N MET A 326 -4.18 -11.01 3.09
CA MET A 326 -4.77 -12.35 3.19
C MET A 326 -5.08 -12.71 4.64
N GLY A 327 -6.30 -13.18 4.90
CA GLY A 327 -6.67 -13.74 6.20
C GLY A 327 -5.79 -14.94 6.54
N VAL A 328 -5.58 -15.23 7.82
CA VAL A 328 -4.64 -16.27 8.29
C VAL A 328 -4.79 -17.59 7.52
N LYS A 329 -6.02 -18.09 7.36
CA LYS A 329 -6.29 -19.33 6.61
C LYS A 329 -5.93 -19.24 5.12
N THR A 330 -6.21 -18.09 4.51
CA THR A 330 -5.89 -17.82 3.10
C THR A 330 -4.38 -17.78 2.91
N ALA A 331 -3.68 -17.01 3.75
CA ALA A 331 -2.23 -16.87 3.74
C ALA A 331 -1.52 -18.21 3.96
N HIS A 332 -1.94 -18.98 4.97
CA HIS A 332 -1.37 -20.30 5.26
C HIS A 332 -1.48 -21.22 4.05
N ARG A 333 -2.66 -21.30 3.41
CA ARG A 333 -2.82 -22.16 2.24
C ARG A 333 -2.01 -21.66 1.03
N ALA A 334 -1.92 -20.35 0.81
CA ALA A 334 -1.09 -19.81 -0.26
C ALA A 334 0.41 -20.15 -0.06
N LEU A 335 0.91 -20.01 1.18
CA LEU A 335 2.29 -20.35 1.56
C LEU A 335 2.56 -21.87 1.51
N ASP A 336 1.55 -22.71 1.80
CA ASP A 336 1.64 -24.15 1.60
C ASP A 336 1.78 -24.48 0.13
N MET A 337 0.94 -23.90 -0.72
CA MET A 337 0.97 -24.12 -2.17
C MET A 337 2.30 -23.68 -2.81
N ALA A 338 2.83 -22.54 -2.38
CA ALA A 338 4.14 -22.07 -2.84
C ALA A 338 5.26 -23.04 -2.40
N ALA A 339 5.24 -23.51 -1.15
CA ALA A 339 6.20 -24.51 -0.66
C ALA A 339 6.08 -25.85 -1.40
N GLU A 340 4.87 -26.33 -1.64
CA GLU A 340 4.58 -27.55 -2.41
C GLU A 340 5.16 -27.47 -3.83
N ALA A 341 5.14 -26.28 -4.43
CA ALA A 341 5.67 -26.01 -5.76
C ALA A 341 7.16 -25.65 -5.79
N GLY A 342 7.80 -25.45 -4.62
CA GLY A 342 9.16 -24.90 -4.54
C GLY A 342 9.26 -23.45 -5.03
N TYR A 343 8.14 -22.71 -5.03
CA TYR A 343 8.04 -21.36 -5.53
C TYR A 343 8.46 -20.34 -4.48
N THR A 344 9.42 -19.47 -4.80
CA THR A 344 9.93 -18.45 -3.85
C THR A 344 9.41 -17.04 -4.13
N GLY A 345 8.64 -16.84 -5.20
CA GLY A 345 8.11 -15.54 -5.61
C GLY A 345 7.00 -15.06 -4.66
N LEU A 346 7.37 -14.78 -3.41
CA LEU A 346 6.48 -14.37 -2.33
C LEU A 346 6.95 -13.01 -1.81
N VAL A 347 6.01 -12.20 -1.33
CA VAL A 347 6.33 -10.91 -0.71
C VAL A 347 5.38 -10.54 0.41
N VAL A 348 5.94 -9.92 1.45
CA VAL A 348 5.25 -9.05 2.40
C VAL A 348 5.92 -7.69 2.24
N ASP A 349 5.18 -6.68 1.77
CA ASP A 349 5.74 -5.39 1.39
C ASP A 349 5.28 -4.19 2.23
N HIS A 350 4.22 -4.31 3.03
CA HIS A 350 3.76 -3.23 3.91
C HIS A 350 3.23 -3.70 5.29
N ALA A 351 3.73 -4.84 5.79
CA ALA A 351 3.53 -5.31 7.18
C ALA A 351 2.08 -5.58 7.63
N TRP A 352 1.19 -5.98 6.71
CA TRP A 352 -0.17 -6.41 7.05
C TRP A 352 -0.26 -7.91 7.39
N ALA A 353 0.68 -8.73 6.91
CA ALA A 353 0.78 -10.15 7.22
C ALA A 353 1.15 -10.40 8.70
N THR A 354 0.84 -11.58 9.24
CA THR A 354 1.19 -11.90 10.63
C THR A 354 2.69 -12.09 10.75
N GLN A 355 3.26 -11.90 11.93
CA GLN A 355 4.69 -12.15 12.12
C GLN A 355 5.09 -13.60 11.75
N GLY A 356 4.22 -14.57 12.01
CA GLY A 356 4.41 -15.96 11.60
C GLY A 356 4.50 -16.11 10.07
N ASN A 357 3.59 -15.46 9.34
CA ASN A 357 3.57 -15.48 7.88
C ASN A 357 4.75 -14.70 7.26
N THR A 358 5.10 -13.54 7.81
CA THR A 358 6.28 -12.76 7.39
C THR A 358 7.57 -13.57 7.55
N ARG A 359 7.74 -14.24 8.69
CA ARG A 359 8.87 -15.16 8.91
C ARG A 359 8.87 -16.28 7.86
N ARG A 360 7.71 -16.90 7.63
CA ARG A 360 7.57 -18.00 6.67
C ARG A 360 7.89 -17.58 5.23
N VAL A 361 7.50 -16.38 4.80
CA VAL A 361 7.88 -15.80 3.50
C VAL A 361 9.39 -15.69 3.37
N HIS A 362 10.07 -15.12 4.38
CA HIS A 362 11.53 -15.01 4.38
C HIS A 362 12.22 -16.38 4.34
N GLU A 363 11.74 -17.33 5.14
CA GLU A 363 12.30 -18.69 5.20
C GLU A 363 12.16 -19.45 3.87
N GLN A 364 11.05 -19.24 3.15
CA GLN A 364 10.83 -19.77 1.80
C GLN A 364 11.62 -19.02 0.71
N GLY A 365 12.32 -17.94 1.06
CA GLY A 365 13.17 -17.17 0.15
C GLY A 365 12.45 -16.07 -0.63
N GLY A 366 11.28 -15.63 -0.13
CA GLY A 366 10.59 -14.43 -0.60
C GLY A 366 11.26 -13.14 -0.14
N PHE A 367 10.64 -12.01 -0.44
CA PHE A 367 11.09 -10.68 -0.05
C PHE A 367 10.25 -10.13 1.10
N VAL A 368 10.88 -9.42 2.03
CA VAL A 368 10.21 -8.78 3.17
C VAL A 368 10.60 -7.30 3.24
N ALA A 369 9.59 -6.45 3.41
CA ALA A 369 9.70 -5.06 3.80
C ALA A 369 8.80 -4.77 5.00
N ALA A 370 9.07 -3.66 5.69
CA ALA A 370 8.17 -3.12 6.73
C ALA A 370 7.39 -1.94 6.18
N PHE A 371 6.26 -1.61 6.79
CA PHE A 371 5.60 -0.33 6.56
C PHE A 371 6.55 0.83 6.92
N ALA A 372 6.50 1.94 6.17
CA ALA A 372 7.35 3.10 6.37
C ALA A 372 6.91 3.98 7.56
N TRP A 373 6.76 3.38 8.75
CA TRP A 373 6.45 4.05 10.01
C TRP A 373 7.58 4.98 10.47
N PRO A 374 7.34 5.87 11.46
CA PRO A 374 8.43 6.58 12.12
C PRO A 374 9.48 5.59 12.66
N ALA A 375 10.73 6.04 12.79
CA ALA A 375 11.83 5.15 13.22
C ALA A 375 11.56 4.46 14.56
N ASP A 376 10.90 5.16 15.49
CA ASP A 376 10.52 4.70 16.83
C ASP A 376 8.99 4.76 16.97
N GLU A 377 8.41 4.05 17.96
CA GLU A 377 6.98 4.15 18.30
C GLU A 377 6.57 5.60 18.62
N THR A 378 5.28 5.89 18.41
CA THR A 378 4.66 7.20 18.64
C THR A 378 3.25 7.01 19.21
N ASP A 379 2.55 8.10 19.51
CA ASP A 379 1.19 8.00 20.07
C ASP A 379 0.20 7.38 19.07
N ASN A 380 0.42 7.54 17.76
CA ASN A 380 -0.45 6.99 16.71
C ASN A 380 0.12 5.75 16.00
N PHE A 381 1.36 5.37 16.29
CA PHE A 381 2.01 4.18 15.72
C PHE A 381 2.61 3.33 16.84
N GLU A 382 1.93 2.23 17.17
CA GLU A 382 2.32 1.30 18.26
C GLU A 382 3.69 0.64 18.01
N VAL A 383 4.12 0.54 16.76
CA VAL A 383 5.39 -0.05 16.35
C VAL A 383 6.14 0.91 15.44
N GLY A 384 7.42 1.15 15.74
CA GLY A 384 8.32 1.89 14.87
C GLY A 384 8.97 1.01 13.79
N PHE A 385 9.46 1.62 12.71
CA PHE A 385 10.15 0.91 11.63
C PHE A 385 11.32 0.06 12.15
N LEU A 386 12.12 0.59 13.09
CA LEU A 386 13.30 -0.12 13.61
C LEU A 386 12.92 -1.36 14.43
N GLU A 387 11.81 -1.32 15.16
CA GLU A 387 11.32 -2.48 15.90
C GLU A 387 10.80 -3.56 14.96
N GLN A 388 10.00 -3.19 13.96
CA GLN A 388 9.50 -4.13 12.96
C GLN A 388 10.65 -4.78 12.18
N TRP A 389 11.64 -3.98 11.77
CA TRP A 389 12.84 -4.45 11.10
C TRP A 389 13.63 -5.45 11.96
N ARG A 390 13.87 -5.14 13.23
CA ARG A 390 14.55 -6.08 14.15
C ARG A 390 13.73 -7.35 14.33
N THR A 391 12.42 -7.25 14.45
CA THR A 391 11.53 -8.41 14.60
C THR A 391 11.55 -9.32 13.37
N ASN A 392 11.59 -8.73 12.16
CA ASN A 392 11.63 -9.46 10.91
C ASN A 392 13.00 -10.12 10.64
N THR A 393 14.08 -9.52 11.14
CA THR A 393 15.45 -9.99 10.85
C THR A 393 16.08 -10.79 11.99
N ALA A 394 15.54 -10.74 13.20
CA ALA A 394 16.06 -11.47 14.35
C ALA A 394 15.82 -12.98 14.25
N GLY A 395 16.91 -13.74 14.40
CA GLY A 395 16.86 -15.20 14.47
C GLY A 395 16.36 -15.87 13.19
N THR A 396 16.52 -15.21 12.05
CA THR A 396 16.21 -15.81 10.75
C THR A 396 17.18 -16.95 10.46
N ILE A 397 16.67 -18.04 9.87
CA ILE A 397 17.50 -19.19 9.47
C ILE A 397 18.25 -18.97 8.15
N ARG A 398 17.96 -17.84 7.47
CA ARG A 398 18.60 -17.40 6.23
C ARG A 398 19.08 -15.94 6.38
N PRO A 399 20.21 -15.58 5.77
CA PRO A 399 20.67 -14.19 5.72
C PRO A 399 19.62 -13.26 5.13
N VAL A 400 19.59 -12.03 5.62
CA VAL A 400 18.79 -10.94 5.07
C VAL A 400 19.74 -10.07 4.25
N ASP A 401 19.82 -10.37 2.94
CA ASP A 401 20.74 -9.68 2.02
C ASP A 401 20.18 -8.33 1.53
N GLY A 402 18.88 -8.12 1.66
CA GLY A 402 18.21 -6.86 1.39
C GLY A 402 16.89 -6.76 2.14
N TYR A 403 16.49 -5.53 2.46
CA TYR A 403 15.26 -5.19 3.16
C TYR A 403 14.70 -3.92 2.54
N GLY A 404 13.37 -3.80 2.47
CA GLY A 404 12.70 -2.62 1.91
C GLY A 404 11.79 -1.94 2.91
N TRP A 405 11.10 -0.91 2.44
CA TRP A 405 9.89 -0.40 3.08
C TRP A 405 8.73 -0.41 2.09
N GLY A 406 7.51 -0.41 2.59
CA GLY A 406 6.31 -0.05 1.83
C GLY A 406 5.82 1.30 2.32
N SER A 407 5.82 2.31 1.44
CA SER A 407 5.32 3.64 1.80
C SER A 407 3.81 3.65 2.00
N ASP A 408 3.11 2.84 1.21
CA ASP A 408 1.65 2.87 1.07
C ASP A 408 1.09 4.27 0.82
N VAL A 409 1.93 5.14 0.24
CA VAL A 409 1.57 6.51 -0.07
C VAL A 409 0.40 6.52 -1.04
N ASN A 410 -0.60 7.31 -0.70
CA ASN A 410 -1.90 7.38 -1.37
C ASN A 410 -2.78 6.11 -1.26
N GLY A 411 -2.43 5.11 -0.42
CA GLY A 411 -3.16 3.86 -0.22
C GLY A 411 -4.29 3.88 0.80
N LEU A 412 -4.63 5.05 1.34
CA LEU A 412 -5.50 5.20 2.51
C LEU A 412 -4.87 4.66 3.80
N ALA A 413 -3.57 4.97 3.98
CA ALA A 413 -2.85 4.81 5.23
C ALA A 413 -2.16 6.13 5.61
N PRO A 414 -2.01 6.44 6.92
CA PRO A 414 -1.24 7.59 7.35
C PRO A 414 0.25 7.36 7.09
N LEU A 415 0.95 8.42 6.70
CA LEU A 415 2.41 8.41 6.54
C LEU A 415 3.09 8.67 7.89
N ALA A 416 4.38 8.37 7.99
CA ALA A 416 5.14 8.54 9.22
C ALA A 416 5.03 9.96 9.79
N GLU A 417 4.51 10.07 11.00
CA GLU A 417 4.44 11.33 11.74
C GLU A 417 5.80 11.75 12.33
N PRO A 418 5.95 13.01 12.79
CA PRO A 418 7.14 13.42 13.52
C PRO A 418 7.34 12.60 14.79
N ARG A 419 8.55 12.09 15.02
CA ARG A 419 8.87 11.38 16.26
C ARG A 419 8.89 12.34 17.45
N PRO A 420 8.31 11.99 18.62
CA PRO A 420 8.40 12.82 19.83
C PRO A 420 9.85 13.17 20.24
N SER A 421 10.79 12.25 20.01
CA SER A 421 12.19 12.45 20.34
C SER A 421 12.94 13.38 19.38
N ALA A 422 12.34 13.84 18.28
CA ALA A 422 12.94 14.85 17.41
C ALA A 422 13.20 16.19 18.14
N ALA A 423 12.51 16.46 19.26
CA ALA A 423 12.78 17.63 20.09
C ALA A 423 14.16 17.61 20.76
N SER A 424 14.75 16.43 21.00
CA SER A 424 16.04 16.24 21.67
C SER A 424 17.09 15.55 20.81
N ASP A 425 16.67 14.74 19.84
CA ASP A 425 17.48 14.04 18.86
C ASP A 425 16.87 14.16 17.44
N PRO A 426 16.89 15.37 16.85
CA PRO A 426 16.37 15.61 15.50
C PRO A 426 17.30 15.07 14.42
N LEU A 427 16.73 14.80 13.24
CA LEU A 427 17.50 14.77 12.01
C LEU A 427 18.12 16.16 11.76
N VAL A 428 19.45 16.20 11.65
CA VAL A 428 20.21 17.44 11.42
C VAL A 428 20.37 17.70 9.93
N TYR A 429 19.96 18.89 9.48
CA TYR A 429 20.11 19.36 8.10
C TYR A 429 21.34 20.27 7.92
N PRO A 430 22.02 20.23 6.76
CA PRO A 430 21.84 19.23 5.71
C PRO A 430 22.39 17.86 6.14
N PHE A 431 21.81 16.78 5.63
CA PHE A 431 22.27 15.41 5.84
C PHE A 431 22.91 14.84 4.57
N THR A 432 23.66 13.75 4.70
CA THR A 432 24.17 12.98 3.55
C THR A 432 23.30 11.75 3.36
N ALA A 433 22.60 11.66 2.24
CA ALA A 433 21.76 10.52 1.90
C ALA A 433 22.61 9.26 1.60
N PRO A 434 22.01 8.04 1.63
CA PRO A 434 22.72 6.81 1.27
C PRO A 434 23.35 6.80 -0.13
N SER A 435 22.86 7.62 -1.05
CA SER A 435 23.48 7.85 -2.37
C SER A 435 24.80 8.65 -2.32
N GLY A 436 25.11 9.29 -1.19
CA GLY A 436 26.20 10.25 -1.03
C GLY A 436 25.81 11.70 -1.34
N GLU A 437 24.58 11.95 -1.77
CA GLU A 437 24.09 13.31 -2.02
C GLU A 437 23.86 14.08 -0.71
N VAL A 438 24.31 15.34 -0.65
CA VAL A 438 24.02 16.24 0.47
C VAL A 438 22.66 16.91 0.24
N MET A 439 21.72 16.68 1.15
CA MET A 439 20.33 17.14 1.05
C MET A 439 19.99 18.08 2.20
N ASP A 440 19.31 19.17 1.89
CA ASP A 440 18.70 20.08 2.86
C ASP A 440 17.18 19.84 2.91
N ARG A 441 16.50 20.57 3.79
CA ARG A 441 15.04 20.61 3.92
C ARG A 441 14.36 20.74 2.56
N TRP A 442 13.30 19.97 2.37
CA TRP A 442 12.62 19.93 1.08
C TRP A 442 11.81 21.20 0.84
N ARG A 443 12.16 21.94 -0.21
CA ARG A 443 11.37 23.10 -0.65
C ARG A 443 10.39 22.68 -1.73
N PHE A 444 9.10 22.89 -1.48
CA PHE A 444 8.02 22.51 -2.39
C PHE A 444 7.03 23.68 -2.49
N GLY A 445 6.96 24.30 -3.68
CA GLY A 445 6.40 25.65 -3.82
C GLY A 445 7.07 26.65 -2.88
N ASP A 446 6.26 27.37 -2.12
CA ASP A 446 6.74 28.36 -1.14
C ASP A 446 7.06 27.75 0.23
N ARG A 447 6.64 26.50 0.49
CA ARG A 447 6.88 25.81 1.76
C ARG A 447 8.26 25.15 1.81
N VAL A 448 8.86 25.18 2.99
CA VAL A 448 10.03 24.36 3.34
C VAL A 448 9.58 23.35 4.38
N TYR A 449 9.64 22.07 4.02
CA TYR A 449 9.27 20.95 4.88
C TYR A 449 10.47 20.49 5.72
N ASP A 450 10.21 20.14 6.97
CA ASP A 450 11.17 19.60 7.93
C ASP A 450 10.59 18.30 8.53
N LEU A 451 11.23 17.16 8.28
CA LEU A 451 10.82 15.87 8.82
C LEU A 451 10.54 15.90 10.34
N ASN A 452 11.31 16.69 11.10
CA ASN A 452 11.17 16.77 12.55
C ASN A 452 9.88 17.46 13.01
N LEU A 453 9.22 18.21 12.12
CA LEU A 453 8.00 18.97 12.40
C LEU A 453 6.80 18.47 11.59
N ASP A 454 7.04 18.09 10.33
CA ASP A 454 6.00 17.73 9.37
C ASP A 454 5.84 16.21 9.18
N GLY A 455 6.79 15.40 9.70
CA GLY A 455 6.85 13.98 9.40
C GLY A 455 7.08 13.76 7.90
N VAL A 456 6.66 12.61 7.37
CA VAL A 456 6.59 12.37 5.94
C VAL A 456 5.27 12.92 5.41
N ALA A 457 5.22 14.22 5.18
CA ALA A 457 4.04 14.87 4.61
C ALA A 457 3.77 14.48 3.15
N GLN A 458 4.80 14.15 2.38
CA GLN A 458 4.73 13.71 0.98
C GLN A 458 6.01 12.98 0.58
N TYR A 459 6.00 12.32 -0.58
CA TYR A 459 7.01 11.38 -1.06
C TYR A 459 8.44 11.93 -1.04
N GLY A 460 8.59 13.24 -1.28
CA GLY A 460 9.87 13.94 -1.25
C GLY A 460 10.59 13.85 0.10
N LEU A 461 9.90 13.50 1.20
CA LEU A 461 10.50 13.34 2.52
C LEU A 461 11.00 11.91 2.82
N TYR A 462 10.83 10.94 1.91
CA TYR A 462 11.35 9.59 2.14
C TYR A 462 12.89 9.51 2.17
N ALA A 463 13.60 10.47 1.56
CA ALA A 463 15.05 10.54 1.70
C ALA A 463 15.47 11.02 3.11
N ASP A 464 14.72 11.95 3.70
CA ASP A 464 14.91 12.43 5.08
C ASP A 464 14.54 11.33 6.07
N TRP A 465 13.40 10.67 5.85
CA TRP A 465 12.95 9.52 6.64
C TRP A 465 13.98 8.39 6.64
N ALA A 466 14.52 8.02 5.48
CA ALA A 466 15.56 6.99 5.40
C ALA A 466 16.83 7.41 6.16
N ALA A 467 17.22 8.69 6.08
CA ALA A 467 18.35 9.22 6.83
C ALA A 467 18.09 9.23 8.35
N ASP A 468 16.88 9.59 8.79
CA ASP A 468 16.46 9.58 10.19
C ASP A 468 16.41 8.16 10.75
N VAL A 469 15.80 7.21 10.03
CA VAL A 469 15.82 5.79 10.40
C VAL A 469 17.26 5.26 10.59
N LEU A 470 18.18 5.60 9.68
CA LEU A 470 19.59 5.22 9.80
C LEU A 470 20.31 5.92 10.95
N HIS A 471 20.00 7.18 11.22
CA HIS A 471 20.49 7.93 12.37
C HIS A 471 20.06 7.26 13.68
N ARG A 472 18.79 6.85 13.75
CA ARG A 472 18.14 6.24 14.93
C ARG A 472 18.50 4.77 15.14
N ALA A 473 18.99 4.07 14.12
CA ALA A 473 19.41 2.67 14.22
C ALA A 473 20.56 2.41 15.21
N GLY A 474 21.31 3.44 15.62
CA GLY A 474 22.35 3.31 16.64
C GLY A 474 23.44 2.30 16.26
N PRO A 475 23.78 1.32 17.12
CA PRO A 475 24.77 0.28 16.79
C PRO A 475 24.43 -0.55 15.55
N ASP A 476 23.14 -0.65 15.22
CA ASP A 476 22.64 -1.46 14.11
C ASP A 476 22.73 -0.73 12.75
N ARG A 477 23.14 0.56 12.74
CA ARG A 477 23.13 1.39 11.53
C ARG A 477 23.80 0.74 10.33
N ALA A 478 25.00 0.19 10.50
CA ALA A 478 25.76 -0.40 9.39
C ALA A 478 25.07 -1.64 8.79
N GLU A 479 24.36 -2.39 9.64
CA GLU A 479 23.57 -3.54 9.22
C GLU A 479 22.34 -3.09 8.44
N LEU A 480 21.57 -2.17 9.01
CA LEU A 480 20.36 -1.62 8.39
C LEU A 480 20.67 -0.93 7.05
N GLU A 481 21.73 -0.11 7.00
CA GLU A 481 22.16 0.58 5.78
C GLU A 481 22.50 -0.41 4.67
N ARG A 482 23.23 -1.49 4.99
CA ARG A 482 23.55 -2.54 4.02
C ARG A 482 22.28 -3.21 3.50
N GLN A 483 21.35 -3.55 4.38
CA GLN A 483 20.11 -4.23 3.99
C GLN A 483 19.19 -3.31 3.16
N LEU A 484 18.99 -2.06 3.57
CA LEU A 484 18.21 -1.07 2.80
C LEU A 484 18.82 -0.83 1.41
N MET A 485 20.14 -0.68 1.34
CA MET A 485 20.82 -0.49 0.05
C MET A 485 20.78 -1.75 -0.83
N GLY A 486 20.82 -2.94 -0.23
CA GLY A 486 20.63 -4.24 -0.90
C GLY A 486 19.19 -4.55 -1.30
N GLY A 487 18.19 -3.82 -0.77
CA GLY A 487 16.77 -4.12 -0.97
C GLY A 487 16.33 -4.15 -2.44
N ALA A 488 16.84 -3.24 -3.27
CA ALA A 488 16.54 -3.22 -4.71
C ALA A 488 17.01 -4.49 -5.43
N GLU A 489 18.21 -4.97 -5.11
CA GLU A 489 18.74 -6.22 -5.66
C GLU A 489 17.96 -7.43 -5.14
N ALA A 490 17.70 -7.49 -3.84
CA ALA A 490 16.98 -8.60 -3.21
C ALA A 490 15.54 -8.73 -3.76
N TRP A 491 14.83 -7.61 -3.94
CA TRP A 491 13.51 -7.59 -4.57
C TRP A 491 13.57 -8.05 -6.04
N THR A 492 14.51 -7.52 -6.82
CA THR A 492 14.67 -7.88 -8.23
C THR A 492 14.99 -9.36 -8.41
N ALA A 493 15.96 -9.87 -7.63
CA ALA A 493 16.33 -11.29 -7.64
C ALA A 493 15.18 -12.20 -7.21
N ASN A 494 14.28 -11.73 -6.34
CA ASN A 494 13.06 -12.47 -5.99
C ASN A 494 12.14 -12.66 -7.20
N TRP A 495 11.91 -11.58 -7.97
CA TRP A 495 11.10 -11.64 -9.18
C TRP A 495 11.77 -12.47 -10.30
N GLU A 496 13.10 -12.43 -10.42
CA GLU A 496 13.85 -13.31 -11.33
C GLU A 496 13.64 -14.79 -10.99
N ARG A 497 13.73 -15.16 -9.71
CA ARG A 497 13.48 -16.55 -9.27
C ARG A 497 12.03 -16.97 -9.53
N ALA A 498 11.08 -16.06 -9.33
CA ALA A 498 9.68 -16.29 -9.64
C ALA A 498 9.49 -16.67 -11.13
N ARG A 499 10.16 -15.96 -12.04
CA ARG A 499 10.12 -16.25 -13.50
C ARG A 499 10.96 -17.45 -13.92
N GLY A 500 12.09 -17.69 -13.27
CA GLY A 500 13.00 -18.79 -13.60
C GLY A 500 12.55 -20.16 -13.06
N GLY A 501 11.62 -20.17 -12.10
CA GLY A 501 10.98 -21.38 -11.57
C GLY A 501 9.64 -21.74 -12.23
N ALA A 502 9.19 -20.97 -13.22
CA ALA A 502 7.92 -21.16 -13.94
C ALA A 502 8.06 -22.10 -15.14
#